data_AF-A0AAU5HF81-F1
#
_entry.id   AF-A0AAU5HF81-F1
#
_cell.length_a   1.000
_cell.length_b   1.000
_cell.length_c   1.000
_cell.angle_alpha   90.00
_cell.angle_beta   90.00
_cell.angle_gamma   90.00
#
_symmetry.space_group_name_H-M   'P 1'
#
loop_
_entity.id
_entity.type
_entity.pdbx_description
1 polymer ?
#
loop_
_entity_poly.entity_id
_entity_poly.type
_entity_poly.pdbx_seq_one_letter_code
_entity_poly.pdbx_strand_id
1 'polypeptide(L)'
;MTTTALADALRRDAAALLEAYGNRTWTPAPEEHDLAEGLARALWSGSAFRTALRDVPPAVRSGRLIDVLEPAAAVLDDGAADQEDTVLQLRVLVDALTAAP
;
A
#
# COMPACT_ATOMS: atom_id res chain seq x y z
N MET A 1 9.33 -19.70 2.33
CA MET A 1 10.37 -19.08 1.47
C MET A 1 9.78 -18.06 0.50
N THR A 2 8.58 -18.24 -0.04
CA THR A 2 7.95 -17.30 -0.98
C THR A 2 7.49 -15.97 -0.36
N THR A 3 7.00 -15.97 0.89
CA THR A 3 6.49 -14.72 1.50
C THR A 3 7.56 -13.71 1.89
N THR A 4 8.73 -14.14 2.35
CA THR A 4 9.83 -13.21 2.69
C THR A 4 10.33 -12.44 1.46
N ALA A 5 10.47 -13.11 0.31
CA ALA A 5 10.86 -12.46 -0.94
C ALA A 5 9.77 -11.49 -1.45
N LEU A 6 8.50 -11.84 -1.27
CA LEU A 6 7.37 -10.97 -1.58
C LEU A 6 7.34 -9.74 -0.67
N ALA A 7 7.54 -9.91 0.64
CA ALA A 7 7.60 -8.82 1.61
C ALA A 7 8.76 -7.87 1.31
N ASP A 8 9.94 -8.40 0.96
CA ASP A 8 11.09 -7.59 0.56
C ASP A 8 10.85 -6.80 -0.74
N ALA A 9 10.19 -7.41 -1.73
CA ALA A 9 9.81 -6.72 -2.96
C ALA A 9 8.80 -5.60 -2.64
N LEU A 10 7.75 -5.92 -1.90
CA LEU A 10 6.74 -4.98 -1.46
C LEU A 10 7.33 -3.79 -0.70
N ARG A 11 8.25 -4.04 0.22
CA ARG A 11 8.94 -2.99 0.97
C ARG A 11 9.72 -2.06 0.04
N ARG A 12 10.42 -2.60 -0.96
CA ARG A 12 11.14 -1.80 -1.96
C ARG A 12 10.18 -1.00 -2.84
N ASP A 13 9.08 -1.60 -3.28
CA ASP A 13 8.10 -0.94 -4.15
C ASP A 13 7.39 0.19 -3.40
N ALA A 14 7.01 -0.03 -2.14
CA ALA A 14 6.44 1.00 -1.27
C ALA A 14 7.42 2.16 -1.01
N ALA A 15 8.71 1.85 -0.79
CA ALA A 15 9.74 2.87 -0.62
C ALA A 15 9.98 3.68 -1.90
N ALA A 16 10.05 3.01 -3.05
CA ALA A 16 10.21 3.67 -4.36
C ALA A 16 9.01 4.56 -4.70
N LEU A 17 7.79 4.12 -4.38
CA LEU A 17 6.59 4.90 -4.62
C LEU A 17 6.51 6.13 -3.70
N LEU A 18 6.92 5.99 -2.44
CA LEU A 18 7.05 7.11 -1.50
C LEU A 18 8.09 8.13 -1.98
N GLU A 19 9.24 7.67 -2.46
CA GLU A 19 10.27 8.55 -3.03
C GLU A 19 9.74 9.27 -4.28
N ALA A 20 9.04 8.56 -5.16
CA ALA A 20 8.44 9.14 -6.36
C ALA A 20 7.40 10.24 -6.02
N TYR A 21 6.62 10.01 -4.96
CA TYR A 21 5.69 10.99 -4.40
C TYR A 21 6.41 12.22 -3.83
N GLY A 22 7.43 12.01 -2.99
CA GLY A 22 8.24 13.09 -2.40
C GLY A 22 8.95 13.95 -3.45
N ASN A 23 9.41 13.33 -4.53
CA ASN A 23 10.04 14.00 -5.67
C ASN A 23 9.05 14.60 -6.67
N ARG A 24 7.73 14.48 -6.43
CA ARG A 24 6.64 14.92 -7.33
C ARG A 24 6.71 14.35 -8.75
N THR A 25 7.40 13.20 -8.90
CA THR A 25 7.46 12.45 -10.16
C THR A 25 6.26 11.53 -10.34
N TRP A 26 5.50 11.33 -9.26
CA TRP A 26 4.20 10.69 -9.25
C TRP A 26 3.26 11.47 -8.33
N THR A 27 1.99 11.52 -8.70
CA THR A 27 0.91 12.10 -7.90
C THR A 27 -0.24 11.09 -7.91
N PRO A 28 -0.78 10.72 -6.75
CA PRO A 28 -1.92 9.81 -6.69
C PRO A 28 -3.13 10.43 -7.39
N ALA A 29 -3.91 9.61 -8.08
CA ALA A 29 -5.23 10.02 -8.52
C ALA A 29 -6.13 10.32 -7.30
N PRO A 30 -7.17 11.18 -7.42
CA PRO A 30 -8.09 11.45 -6.32
C PRO A 30 -8.66 10.17 -5.69
N GLU A 31 -8.99 9.16 -6.51
CA GLU A 31 -9.54 7.90 -6.02
C GLU A 31 -8.47 6.99 -5.36
N GLU A 32 -7.19 7.11 -5.75
CA GLU A 32 -6.08 6.46 -5.03
C GLU A 32 -5.86 7.13 -3.66
N HIS A 33 -6.05 8.45 -3.58
CA HIS A 33 -5.96 9.21 -2.34
C HIS A 33 -7.09 8.84 -1.38
N ASP A 34 -8.34 8.79 -1.86
CA ASP A 34 -9.50 8.33 -1.06
C ASP A 34 -9.31 6.91 -0.53
N LEU A 35 -8.73 6.02 -1.35
CA LEU A 35 -8.38 4.66 -0.93
C LEU A 35 -7.32 4.68 0.18
N ALA A 36 -6.25 5.47 0.02
CA ALA A 36 -5.21 5.61 1.04
C ALA A 36 -5.80 6.15 2.37
N GLU A 37 -6.71 7.12 2.29
CA GLU A 37 -7.40 7.67 3.46
C GLU A 37 -8.30 6.63 4.15
N GLY A 38 -9.00 5.81 3.37
CA GLY A 38 -9.76 4.68 3.89
C GLY A 38 -8.86 3.66 4.61
N LEU A 39 -7.70 3.34 4.04
CA LEU A 39 -6.74 2.40 4.61
C LEU A 39 -6.03 2.93 5.86
N ALA A 40 -5.72 4.23 5.91
CA ALA A 40 -5.14 4.87 7.09
C ALA A 40 -6.02 4.67 8.34
N ARG A 41 -7.35 4.66 8.15
CA ARG A 41 -8.34 4.47 9.22
C ARG A 41 -8.79 3.02 9.43
N ALA A 42 -8.42 2.11 8.52
CA ALA A 42 -8.81 0.71 8.58
C ALA A 42 -7.93 -0.10 9.55
N LEU A 43 -8.40 -1.31 9.88
CA LEU A 43 -7.56 -2.34 10.48
C LEU A 43 -6.53 -2.83 9.46
N TRP A 44 -5.26 -2.79 9.83
CA TRP A 44 -4.15 -3.26 9.00
C TRP A 44 -4.11 -4.78 8.96
N SER A 45 -4.97 -5.36 8.13
CA SER A 45 -5.15 -6.81 7.94
C SER A 45 -5.35 -7.11 6.46
N GLY A 46 -4.98 -8.31 6.02
CA GLY A 46 -5.15 -8.69 4.62
C GLY A 46 -6.63 -8.71 4.20
N SER A 47 -7.55 -9.05 5.10
CA SER A 47 -9.00 -8.95 4.84
C SER A 47 -9.47 -7.53 4.56
N ALA A 48 -9.00 -6.54 5.33
CA ALA A 48 -9.38 -5.14 5.12
C ALA A 48 -8.84 -4.62 3.78
N PHE A 49 -7.58 -4.96 3.45
CA PHE A 49 -6.96 -4.57 2.19
C PHE A 49 -7.69 -5.19 0.99
N ARG A 50 -8.03 -6.48 1.03
CA ARG A 50 -8.83 -7.11 -0.05
C ARG A 50 -10.21 -6.50 -0.21
N THR A 51 -10.82 -6.08 0.90
CA THR A 51 -12.13 -5.43 0.88
C THR A 51 -12.02 -4.06 0.21
N ALA A 52 -11.06 -3.24 0.65
CA ALA A 52 -10.79 -1.94 0.06
C ALA A 52 -10.49 -2.04 -1.45
N LEU A 53 -9.63 -2.99 -1.86
CA LEU A 53 -9.27 -3.23 -3.27
C LEU A 53 -10.43 -3.73 -4.14
N ARG A 54 -11.41 -4.43 -3.55
CA ARG A 54 -12.60 -4.89 -4.27
C ARG A 54 -13.47 -3.71 -4.70
N ASP A 55 -13.57 -2.71 -3.86
CA ASP A 55 -14.45 -1.56 -4.05
C ASP A 55 -13.81 -0.45 -4.91
N VAL A 56 -12.54 -0.64 -5.33
CA VAL A 56 -11.82 0.29 -6.20
C VAL A 56 -12.45 0.36 -7.59
N PRO A 57 -12.75 1.58 -8.11
CA PRO A 57 -13.25 1.79 -9.46
C PRO A 57 -12.30 1.22 -10.53
N PRO A 58 -12.82 0.77 -11.70
CA PRO A 58 -11.97 0.23 -12.78
C PRO A 58 -10.90 1.21 -13.27
N ALA A 59 -11.16 2.51 -13.20
CA ALA A 59 -10.26 3.57 -13.66
C ALA A 59 -8.95 3.64 -12.85
N VAL A 60 -8.99 3.29 -11.56
CA VAL A 60 -7.82 3.30 -10.66
C VAL A 60 -7.24 1.92 -10.39
N ARG A 61 -7.86 0.84 -10.91
CA ARG A 61 -7.36 -0.54 -10.76
C ARG A 61 -5.98 -0.76 -11.40
N SER A 62 -5.56 0.09 -12.34
CA SER A 62 -4.21 0.10 -12.93
C SER A 62 -3.30 1.19 -12.33
N GLY A 63 -3.68 1.74 -11.18
CA GLY A 63 -2.93 2.76 -10.46
C GLY A 63 -1.71 2.17 -9.76
N ARG A 64 -0.64 2.98 -9.65
CA ARG A 64 0.63 2.53 -9.05
C ARG A 64 0.47 2.20 -7.57
N LEU A 65 -0.48 2.84 -6.87
CA LEU A 65 -0.79 2.49 -5.49
C LEU A 65 -1.43 1.10 -5.39
N ILE A 66 -2.30 0.74 -6.34
CA ILE A 66 -2.95 -0.58 -6.35
C ILE A 66 -1.94 -1.69 -6.56
N ASP A 67 -0.98 -1.51 -7.47
CA ASP A 67 0.10 -2.47 -7.72
C ASP A 67 0.91 -2.78 -6.46
N VAL A 68 1.06 -1.80 -5.55
CA VAL A 68 1.73 -1.97 -4.25
C VAL A 68 0.80 -2.61 -3.22
N LEU A 69 -0.48 -2.24 -3.19
CA LEU A 69 -1.44 -2.72 -2.19
C LEU A 69 -1.93 -4.15 -2.44
N GLU A 70 -2.00 -4.61 -3.69
CA GLU A 70 -2.45 -5.96 -4.05
C GLU A 70 -1.62 -7.08 -3.36
N PRO A 71 -0.28 -7.08 -3.44
CA PRO A 71 0.54 -8.05 -2.70
C PRO A 71 0.55 -7.82 -1.19
N ALA A 72 0.26 -6.59 -0.71
CA ALA A 72 0.25 -6.28 0.73
C ALA A 72 -0.79 -7.08 1.51
N ALA A 73 -1.92 -7.42 0.89
CA ALA A 73 -2.93 -8.26 1.53
C ALA A 73 -2.40 -9.66 1.89
N ALA A 74 -1.52 -10.23 1.07
CA ALA A 74 -0.91 -11.53 1.33
C ALA A 74 0.14 -11.46 2.45
N VAL A 75 0.92 -10.38 2.49
CA VAL A 75 1.92 -10.14 3.54
C VAL A 75 1.27 -9.91 4.90
N LEU A 76 0.21 -9.11 4.96
CA LEU A 76 -0.52 -8.83 6.21
C LEU A 76 -1.18 -10.08 6.82
N ASP A 77 -1.56 -11.07 6.01
CA ASP A 77 -2.17 -12.31 6.49
C ASP A 77 -1.15 -13.33 7.02
N ASP A 78 0.09 -13.31 6.51
CA ASP A 78 1.15 -14.21 7.00
C ASP A 78 1.65 -13.78 8.38
N GLY A 79 1.60 -12.47 8.68
CA GLY A 79 1.75 -11.93 10.04
C GLY A 79 3.09 -12.26 10.71
N ALA A 80 4.10 -12.59 9.92
CA ALA A 80 5.39 -13.03 10.41
C ALA A 80 6.23 -11.84 10.89
N ALA A 81 7.00 -12.02 11.97
CA ALA A 81 7.76 -10.94 12.60
C ALA A 81 8.81 -10.29 11.66
N ASP A 82 9.30 -11.04 10.68
CA ASP A 82 10.20 -10.55 9.63
C ASP A 82 9.54 -9.57 8.64
N GLN A 83 8.22 -9.40 8.72
CA GLN A 83 7.43 -8.54 7.83
C GLN A 83 7.04 -7.22 8.50
N GLU A 84 7.39 -7.00 9.77
CA GLU A 84 7.07 -5.78 10.52
C GLU A 84 7.63 -4.53 9.83
N ASP A 85 8.87 -4.59 9.35
CA ASP A 85 9.50 -3.51 8.57
C ASP A 85 8.74 -3.20 7.27
N THR A 86 8.15 -4.21 6.64
CA THR A 86 7.37 -4.06 5.41
C THR A 86 6.05 -3.37 5.69
N VAL A 87 5.36 -3.80 6.76
CA VAL A 87 4.10 -3.18 7.20
C VAL A 87 4.32 -1.74 7.65
N LEU A 88 5.41 -1.47 8.36
CA LEU A 88 5.80 -0.12 8.74
C LEU A 88 6.05 0.76 7.50
N GLN A 89 6.79 0.26 6.51
CA GLN A 89 7.07 1.01 5.28
C GLN A 89 5.78 1.34 4.50
N LEU A 90 4.84 0.40 4.42
CA LEU A 90 3.51 0.66 3.83
C LEU A 90 2.75 1.73 4.59
N ARG A 91 2.85 1.73 5.92
CA ARG A 91 2.18 2.72 6.76
C ARG A 91 2.73 4.12 6.55
N VAL A 92 4.05 4.24 6.46
CA VAL A 92 4.71 5.50 6.10
C VAL A 92 4.24 6.01 4.74
N LEU A 93 4.12 5.14 3.74
CA LEU A 93 3.59 5.51 2.42
C LEU A 93 2.15 6.04 2.53
N VAL A 94 1.25 5.28 3.15
CA VAL A 94 -0.16 5.67 3.29
C VAL A 94 -0.32 6.96 4.09
N ASP A 95 0.41 7.11 5.19
CA ASP A 95 0.39 8.33 6.01
C ASP A 95 0.92 9.53 5.22
N ALA A 96 1.96 9.38 4.40
CA ALA A 96 2.48 10.45 3.55
C ALA A 96 1.47 10.92 2.49
N LEU A 97 0.72 9.97 1.91
CA LEU A 97 -0.34 10.30 0.95
C LEU A 97 -1.46 11.08 1.62
N THR A 98 -1.90 10.66 2.82
CA THR A 98 -3.02 11.27 3.54
C THR A 98 -2.67 12.56 4.30
N ALA A 99 -1.38 12.83 4.54
CA ALA A 99 -0.92 14.05 5.20
C ALA A 99 -0.89 15.27 4.26
N ALA A 100 -0.98 15.06 2.94
CA ALA A 100 -1.03 16.16 1.98
C ALA A 100 -2.49 16.64 1.79
N PRO A 101 -2.73 17.97 1.82
CA PRO A 101 -4.06 18.56 1.64
C PRO A 101 -4.52 18.63 0.19
#